data_AF-A0AAP0FAS1-F1
#
_entry.id   AF-A0AAP0FAS1-F1
#
_cell.length_a   1.000
_cell.length_b   1.000
_cell.length_c   1.000
_cell.angle_alpha   90.00
_cell.angle_beta   90.00
_cell.angle_gamma   90.00
#
_symmetry.space_group_name_H-M   'P 1'
#
loop_
_entity.id
_entity.type
_entity.pdbx_description
1 polymer ?
#
loop_
_entity_poly.entity_id
_entity_poly.type
_entity_poly.pdbx_seq_one_letter_code
_entity_poly.pdbx_strand_id
1 'polypeptide(L)'
;MTKLTNIAPLALFLIIAASFSALQAREIKDDYCTYEMVISTGASRGPSTKLKVILEAVGGDNINTTNVVKNWGAMGSNYTYFSPNSNDIFRTRLPCLKWSFCNVLIQGEKGELKPHWYINNITVATKGHGINDRFKTFRFLFENEFSSLYPPISDGECP
;
A
#
# COMPACT_ATOMS: atom_id res chain seq x y z
N MET A 1 -9.97 -20.60 69.74
CA MET A 1 -9.22 -21.25 68.64
C MET A 1 -9.58 -20.56 67.33
N THR A 2 -8.80 -19.55 66.93
CA THR A 2 -9.03 -18.79 65.69
C THR A 2 -8.13 -19.39 64.60
N LYS A 3 -8.72 -20.06 63.61
CA LYS A 3 -7.99 -20.57 62.44
C LYS A 3 -7.50 -19.37 61.63
N LEU A 4 -6.19 -19.14 61.58
CA LEU A 4 -5.58 -18.27 60.57
C LEU A 4 -5.80 -18.93 59.20
N THR A 5 -6.71 -18.36 58.42
CA THR A 5 -6.90 -18.71 57.01
C THR A 5 -5.65 -18.31 56.24
N ASN A 6 -4.97 -19.28 55.64
CA ASN A 6 -3.78 -19.05 54.84
C ASN A 6 -4.18 -18.37 53.52
N ILE A 7 -4.07 -17.04 53.48
CA ILE A 7 -4.42 -16.17 52.35
C ILE A 7 -3.33 -16.11 51.26
N ALA A 8 -2.15 -16.68 51.52
CA ALA A 8 -1.01 -16.69 50.60
C ALA A 8 -1.29 -17.34 49.22
N PRO A 9 -1.96 -18.51 49.11
CA PRO A 9 -2.22 -19.13 47.81
C PRO A 9 -3.23 -18.32 46.96
N LEU A 10 -4.19 -17.65 47.61
CA LEU A 10 -5.17 -16.80 46.92
C LEU A 10 -4.52 -15.52 46.38
N ALA A 11 -3.67 -14.88 47.18
CA ALA A 11 -2.92 -13.70 46.76
C ALA A 11 -1.95 -14.01 45.61
N LEU A 12 -1.28 -15.16 45.66
CA LEU A 12 -0.37 -15.60 44.59
C LEU A 12 -1.13 -15.87 43.28
N PHE A 13 -2.30 -16.51 43.35
CA PHE A 13 -3.15 -16.76 42.19
C PHE A 13 -3.64 -15.46 41.53
N LEU A 14 -4.01 -14.45 42.33
CA LEU A 14 -4.43 -13.13 41.82
C LEU A 14 -3.28 -12.37 41.13
N ILE A 15 -2.06 -12.46 41.65
CA ILE A 15 -0.87 -11.84 41.01
C ILE A 15 -0.55 -12.52 39.68
N ILE A 16 -0.63 -13.86 39.62
CA ILE A 16 -0.42 -14.60 38.38
C ILE A 16 -1.50 -14.26 37.34
N ALA A 17 -2.78 -14.22 37.73
CA ALA A 17 -3.88 -13.84 36.84
C ALA A 17 -3.77 -12.39 36.33
N ALA A 18 -3.31 -11.45 37.17
CA ALA A 18 -3.06 -10.06 36.78
C ALA A 18 -1.88 -9.91 35.80
N SER A 19 -0.81 -10.69 35.99
CA SER A 19 0.32 -10.70 35.05
C SER A 19 -0.05 -11.31 33.70
N PHE A 20 -0.87 -12.37 33.67
CA PHE A 20 -1.33 -13.01 32.44
C PHE A 20 -2.24 -12.09 31.60
N SER A 21 -3.04 -11.25 32.24
CA SER A 21 -3.87 -10.25 31.55
C SER A 21 -3.05 -9.05 31.03
N ALA A 22 -2.01 -8.63 31.74
CA ALA A 22 -1.08 -7.61 31.26
C ALA A 22 -0.25 -8.06 30.04
N LEU A 23 0.04 -9.35 29.91
CA LEU A 23 0.74 -9.94 28.75
C LEU A 23 -0.12 -10.02 27.47
N GLN A 24 -1.45 -10.04 27.59
CA GLN A 24 -2.37 -10.09 26.44
C GLN A 24 -2.71 -8.70 25.87
N ALA A 25 -2.30 -7.62 26.54
CA ALA A 25 -2.44 -6.25 26.06
C ALA A 25 -1.22 -5.79 25.24
N ARG A 26 -0.63 -6.67 24.41
CA ARG A 26 0.14 -6.17 23.27
C ARG A 26 -0.88 -5.47 22.38
N GLU A 27 -0.88 -4.14 22.39
CA GLU A 27 -1.53 -3.35 21.35
C GLU A 27 -1.15 -3.97 20.00
N ILE A 28 -2.14 -4.56 19.30
CA ILE A 28 -2.09 -4.53 17.85
C ILE A 28 -2.30 -3.06 17.54
N LYS A 29 -1.22 -2.28 17.68
CA LYS A 29 -1.18 -0.92 17.20
C LYS A 29 -1.52 -1.07 15.73
N ASP A 30 -2.64 -0.51 15.28
CA ASP A 30 -3.03 -0.58 13.88
C ASP A 30 -1.80 -0.17 13.06
N ASP A 31 -1.15 -1.16 12.43
CA ASP A 31 0.15 -0.91 11.81
C ASP A 31 -0.15 -0.22 10.50
N TYR A 32 -0.13 1.11 10.55
CA TYR A 32 -0.37 1.95 9.39
C TYR A 32 0.97 2.27 8.73
N CYS A 33 1.07 1.87 7.46
CA CYS A 33 2.21 2.15 6.61
C CYS A 33 1.94 3.39 5.76
N THR A 34 3.01 4.14 5.47
CA THR A 34 2.99 5.15 4.42
C THR A 34 3.45 4.52 3.12
N TYR A 35 2.59 4.58 2.13
CA TYR A 35 2.84 4.13 0.78
C TYR A 35 3.14 5.34 -0.09
N GLU A 36 4.26 5.31 -0.78
CA GLU A 36 4.67 6.35 -1.71
C GLU A 36 4.87 5.73 -3.10
N MET A 37 4.12 6.23 -4.07
CA MET A 37 4.26 5.86 -5.48
C MET A 37 4.79 7.06 -6.25
N VAL A 38 5.77 6.81 -7.10
CA VAL A 38 6.29 7.76 -8.09
C VAL A 38 5.99 7.23 -9.47
N ILE A 39 5.19 7.97 -10.24
CA ILE A 39 4.94 7.67 -11.66
C ILE A 39 5.80 8.62 -12.50
N SER A 40 6.71 8.05 -13.28
CA SER A 40 7.53 8.79 -14.24
C SER A 40 6.85 8.79 -15.60
N THR A 41 6.28 9.92 -15.98
CA THR A 41 5.65 10.11 -17.30
C THR A 41 6.72 10.43 -18.33
N GLY A 42 6.66 9.75 -19.47
CA GLY A 42 7.56 9.99 -20.60
C GLY A 42 7.16 11.20 -21.44
N ALA A 43 7.58 11.22 -22.70
CA ALA A 43 7.43 12.40 -23.56
C ALA A 43 5.97 12.79 -23.89
N SER A 44 5.02 11.89 -23.65
CA SER A 44 3.61 12.10 -23.95
C SER A 44 2.79 12.26 -22.68
N ARG A 45 1.92 13.27 -22.69
CA ARG A 45 1.04 13.58 -21.56
C ARG A 45 0.10 12.41 -21.24
N GLY A 46 -0.13 12.20 -19.95
CA GLY A 46 -1.18 11.31 -19.46
C GLY A 46 -2.57 11.91 -19.47
N PRO A 47 -3.57 11.09 -19.09
CA PRO A 47 -4.95 11.51 -19.07
C PRO A 47 -5.20 12.53 -17.94
N SER A 48 -6.13 13.44 -18.18
CA SER A 48 -6.63 14.38 -17.16
C SER A 48 -7.84 13.82 -16.39
N THR A 49 -8.15 12.53 -16.57
CA THR A 49 -9.36 11.89 -16.04
C THR A 49 -9.09 11.12 -14.74
N LYS A 50 -10.12 10.48 -14.20
CA LYS A 50 -10.04 9.72 -12.95
C LYS A 50 -9.35 8.40 -13.21
N LEU A 51 -8.12 8.25 -12.70
CA LEU A 51 -7.42 6.97 -12.71
C LEU A 51 -7.62 6.22 -11.40
N LYS A 52 -8.06 4.97 -11.51
CA LYS A 52 -8.01 4.00 -10.43
C LYS A 52 -6.62 3.38 -10.39
N VAL A 53 -6.14 3.12 -9.18
CA VAL A 53 -4.87 2.43 -8.96
C VAL A 53 -5.09 1.31 -7.96
N ILE A 54 -4.50 0.15 -8.24
CA ILE A 54 -4.47 -1.02 -7.38
C ILE A 54 -3.02 -1.41 -7.19
N LEU A 55 -2.58 -1.50 -5.93
CA LEU A 55 -1.30 -2.06 -5.55
C LEU A 55 -1.56 -3.43 -4.94
N GLU A 56 -0.98 -4.46 -5.53
CA GLU A 56 -1.21 -5.85 -5.16
C GLU A 56 0.08 -6.46 -4.62
N ALA A 57 -0.05 -7.16 -3.50
CA ALA A 57 1.01 -7.88 -2.84
C ALA A 57 1.00 -9.36 -3.22
N VAL A 58 2.14 -10.01 -2.98
CA VAL A 58 2.25 -11.47 -3.06
C VAL A 58 1.16 -12.09 -2.16
N GLY A 59 0.35 -13.00 -2.71
CA GLY A 59 -0.76 -13.63 -2.00
C GLY A 59 -2.14 -12.96 -2.19
N GLY A 60 -2.24 -11.90 -3.00
CA GLY A 60 -3.52 -11.32 -3.46
C GLY A 60 -4.10 -10.19 -2.58
N ASP A 61 -3.47 -9.89 -1.45
CA ASP A 61 -3.81 -8.70 -0.66
C ASP A 61 -3.55 -7.44 -1.50
N ASN A 62 -4.45 -6.45 -1.46
CA ASN A 62 -4.28 -5.22 -2.24
C ASN A 62 -4.76 -3.97 -1.49
N ILE A 63 -4.20 -2.83 -1.91
CA ILE A 63 -4.74 -1.50 -1.60
C ILE A 63 -5.11 -0.82 -2.91
N ASN A 64 -6.25 -0.12 -2.92
CA ASN A 64 -6.75 0.52 -4.12
C ASN A 64 -7.36 1.90 -3.87
N THR A 65 -7.50 2.65 -4.95
CA THR A 65 -8.18 3.95 -4.98
C THR A 65 -8.96 4.09 -6.28
N THR A 66 -10.10 4.76 -6.21
CA THR A 66 -10.93 5.07 -7.39
C THR A 66 -10.49 6.34 -8.12
N ASN A 67 -9.65 7.17 -7.48
CA ASN A 67 -9.07 8.36 -8.06
C ASN A 67 -7.72 8.66 -7.39
N VAL A 68 -6.63 8.29 -8.05
CA VAL A 68 -5.27 8.40 -7.51
C VAL A 68 -4.84 9.85 -7.28
N VAL A 69 -5.20 10.76 -8.18
CA VAL A 69 -4.85 12.19 -8.06
C VAL A 69 -5.57 12.81 -6.87
N LYS A 70 -6.87 12.57 -6.74
CA LYS A 70 -7.66 13.15 -5.64
C LYS A 70 -7.29 12.56 -4.28
N ASN A 71 -7.12 11.25 -4.21
CA ASN A 71 -7.02 10.57 -2.92
C ASN A 71 -5.58 10.44 -2.44
N TRP A 72 -4.62 10.27 -3.35
CA TRP A 72 -3.22 10.04 -3.02
C TRP A 72 -2.29 11.13 -3.57
N GLY A 73 -2.77 12.14 -4.31
CA GLY A 73 -1.91 13.17 -4.87
C GLY A 73 -1.11 13.93 -3.80
N ALA A 74 0.22 13.96 -3.91
CA ALA A 74 1.12 14.57 -2.94
C ALA A 74 1.90 15.80 -3.45
N MET A 75 1.47 16.42 -4.55
CA MET A 75 2.14 17.56 -5.21
C MET A 75 1.41 18.90 -4.99
N GLY A 76 0.26 18.88 -4.31
CA GLY A 76 -0.57 20.05 -4.05
C GLY A 76 -1.71 20.24 -5.06
N SER A 77 -2.70 21.05 -4.69
CA SER A 77 -3.98 21.19 -5.42
C SER A 77 -3.87 21.83 -6.80
N ASN A 78 -2.83 22.63 -7.04
CA ASN A 78 -2.62 23.36 -8.30
C ASN A 78 -1.63 22.63 -9.23
N TYR A 79 -1.16 21.45 -8.84
CA TYR A 79 -0.20 20.70 -9.63
C TYR A 79 -0.90 19.95 -10.77
N THR A 80 -0.30 19.97 -11.96
CA THR A 80 -0.82 19.22 -13.11
C THR A 80 -0.09 17.90 -13.25
N TYR A 81 -0.76 16.84 -12.79
CA TYR A 81 -0.31 15.46 -12.89
C TYR A 81 -0.20 14.97 -14.34
N PHE A 82 0.67 13.98 -14.51
CA PHE A 82 0.96 13.24 -15.74
C PHE A 82 1.41 14.15 -16.90
N SER A 83 2.19 15.19 -16.56
CA SER A 83 2.77 16.08 -17.56
C SER A 83 3.95 15.38 -18.28
N PRO A 84 4.25 15.74 -19.55
CA PRO A 84 5.39 15.18 -20.24
C PRO A 84 6.69 15.31 -19.45
N ASN A 85 7.48 14.23 -19.39
CA ASN A 85 8.77 14.15 -18.71
C ASN A 85 8.72 14.55 -17.21
N SER A 86 7.61 14.30 -16.53
CA SER A 86 7.43 14.58 -15.10
C SER A 86 7.57 13.33 -14.22
N ASN A 87 7.87 13.57 -12.94
CA ASN A 87 7.78 12.56 -11.89
C ASN A 87 6.70 13.01 -10.90
N ASP A 88 5.60 12.27 -10.84
CA ASP A 88 4.49 12.61 -9.99
C ASP A 88 4.47 11.73 -8.74
N ILE A 89 4.37 12.38 -7.58
CA ILE A 89 4.38 11.70 -6.29
C ILE A 89 2.94 11.53 -5.80
N PHE A 90 2.63 10.30 -5.43
CA PHE A 90 1.41 9.90 -4.75
C PHE A 90 1.77 9.32 -3.39
N ARG A 91 1.03 9.68 -2.35
CA ARG A 91 1.26 9.22 -0.98
C ARG A 91 -0.05 8.95 -0.28
N THR A 92 -0.11 7.85 0.46
CA THR A 92 -1.25 7.51 1.30
C THR A 92 -0.81 6.80 2.58
N ARG A 93 -1.66 6.83 3.61
CA ARG A 93 -1.46 6.10 4.86
C ARG A 93 -2.62 5.12 5.04
N LEU A 94 -2.32 3.83 4.98
CA LEU A 94 -3.29 2.73 5.04
C LEU A 94 -2.70 1.61 5.91
N PRO A 95 -3.51 0.61 6.33
CA PRO A 95 -2.98 -0.57 6.99
C PRO A 95 -1.82 -1.18 6.19
N CYS A 96 -0.78 -1.63 6.89
CA CYS A 96 0.38 -2.29 6.32
C CYS A 96 -0.04 -3.59 5.64
N LEU A 97 0.37 -3.77 4.39
CA LEU A 97 0.32 -5.05 3.71
C LEU A 97 1.26 -6.02 4.44
N LYS A 98 0.83 -7.26 4.55
CA LYS A 98 1.59 -8.31 5.22
C LYS A 98 2.71 -8.89 4.34
N TRP A 99 2.64 -8.62 3.03
CA TRP A 99 3.50 -9.17 2.00
C TRP A 99 4.04 -8.07 1.07
N SER A 100 5.17 -8.34 0.42
CA SER A 100 5.80 -7.44 -0.55
C SER A 100 4.91 -7.19 -1.76
N PHE A 101 5.09 -6.06 -2.43
CA PHE A 101 4.39 -5.75 -3.67
C PHE A 101 4.84 -6.67 -4.78
N CYS A 102 3.90 -6.99 -5.66
CA CYS A 102 4.21 -7.78 -6.84
C CYS A 102 3.58 -7.19 -8.11
N ASN A 103 2.51 -6.38 -8.00
CA ASN A 103 1.85 -5.77 -9.16
C ASN A 103 1.29 -4.36 -8.88
N VAL A 104 1.20 -3.54 -9.93
CA VAL A 104 0.58 -2.21 -9.92
C VAL A 104 -0.37 -2.13 -11.11
N LEU A 105 -1.67 -2.00 -10.86
CA LEU A 105 -2.64 -1.81 -11.93
C LEU A 105 -3.10 -0.36 -11.97
N ILE A 106 -3.06 0.24 -13.15
CA ILE A 106 -3.64 1.56 -13.43
C ILE A 106 -4.82 1.35 -14.38
N GLN A 107 -6.00 1.82 -13.99
CA GLN A 107 -7.21 1.70 -14.79
C GLN A 107 -7.85 3.07 -14.97
N GLY A 108 -8.09 3.49 -16.21
CA GLY A 108 -8.99 4.59 -16.53
C GLY A 108 -10.36 4.06 -16.96
N GLU A 109 -11.34 4.94 -17.14
CA GLU A 109 -12.58 4.52 -17.80
C GLU A 109 -12.32 4.24 -19.29
N LYS A 110 -13.23 3.50 -19.94
CA LYS A 110 -13.08 3.11 -21.35
C LYS A 110 -12.91 4.37 -22.22
N GLY A 111 -11.82 4.42 -22.99
CA GLY A 111 -11.50 5.56 -23.88
C GLY A 111 -10.82 6.75 -23.19
N GLU A 112 -10.64 6.71 -21.87
CA GLU A 112 -9.94 7.78 -21.14
C GLU A 112 -8.42 7.62 -21.15
N LEU A 113 -7.94 6.38 -21.18
CA LEU A 113 -6.52 6.09 -21.42
C LEU A 113 -6.24 6.29 -22.91
N LYS A 114 -5.74 7.47 -23.26
CA LYS A 114 -5.33 7.76 -24.64
C LYS A 114 -4.17 6.84 -25.05
N PRO A 115 -4.13 6.34 -26.30
CA PRO A 115 -3.10 5.42 -26.83
C PRO A 115 -1.66 5.95 -26.76
N HIS A 116 -1.49 7.23 -26.43
CA HIS A 116 -0.20 7.90 -26.46
C HIS A 116 0.38 8.17 -25.07
N TRP A 117 -0.30 7.86 -23.95
CA TRP A 117 0.31 8.09 -22.65
C TRP A 117 1.45 7.09 -22.40
N TYR A 118 2.67 7.62 -22.28
CA TYR A 118 3.85 6.81 -22.06
C TYR A 118 4.33 6.92 -20.61
N ILE A 119 4.46 5.79 -19.92
CA ILE A 119 5.02 5.71 -18.57
C ILE A 119 6.43 5.12 -18.69
N ASN A 120 7.43 5.90 -18.29
CA ASN A 120 8.82 5.44 -18.26
C ASN A 120 9.00 4.40 -17.17
N ASN A 121 8.53 4.70 -15.96
CA ASN A 121 8.57 3.76 -14.84
C ASN A 121 7.56 4.13 -13.75
N ILE A 122 7.23 3.15 -12.92
CA ILE A 122 6.52 3.35 -11.65
C ILE A 122 7.41 2.79 -10.56
N THR A 123 7.61 3.55 -9.49
CA THR A 123 8.28 3.08 -8.26
C THR A 123 7.29 3.14 -7.11
N VAL A 124 7.19 2.08 -6.32
CA VAL A 124 6.37 2.05 -5.11
C VAL A 124 7.27 1.73 -3.93
N ALA A 125 7.12 2.47 -2.83
CA ALA A 125 7.84 2.25 -1.59
C ALA A 125 6.90 2.25 -0.38
N THR A 126 7.16 1.35 0.56
CA THR A 126 6.47 1.31 1.85
C THR A 126 7.40 1.78 2.98
N LYS A 127 6.87 2.56 3.90
CA LYS A 127 7.54 2.96 5.15
C LYS A 127 6.62 2.67 6.35
N GLY A 128 7.03 1.78 7.25
CA GLY A 128 6.27 1.43 8.46
C GLY A 128 6.89 0.30 9.27
N HIS A 129 6.18 -0.16 10.31
CA HIS A 129 6.59 -1.34 11.08
C HIS A 129 6.35 -2.66 10.33
N GLY A 130 5.58 -2.62 9.23
CA GLY A 130 5.40 -3.73 8.29
C GLY A 130 6.56 -3.94 7.30
N ILE A 131 6.29 -4.61 6.18
CA ILE A 131 7.30 -4.85 5.14
C ILE A 131 7.69 -3.53 4.48
N ASN A 132 8.97 -3.18 4.58
CA ASN A 132 9.56 -2.07 3.85
C ASN A 132 10.04 -2.60 2.50
N ASP A 133 9.25 -2.35 1.47
CA ASP A 133 9.52 -2.82 0.11
C ASP A 133 9.73 -1.63 -0.83
N ARG A 134 10.51 -1.86 -1.89
CA ARG A 134 10.63 -0.93 -3.02
C ARG A 134 10.62 -1.69 -4.33
N PHE A 135 9.58 -1.46 -5.11
CA PHE A 135 9.34 -2.13 -6.37
C PHE A 135 9.36 -1.13 -7.55
N LYS A 136 9.93 -1.51 -8.69
CA LYS A 136 9.97 -0.69 -9.92
C LYS A 136 9.53 -1.48 -11.15
N THR A 137 8.63 -0.91 -11.96
CA THR A 137 8.17 -1.50 -13.23
C THR A 137 8.28 -0.51 -14.41
N PHE A 138 8.37 -1.05 -15.63
CA PHE A 138 8.50 -0.32 -16.90
C PHE A 138 7.47 -0.87 -17.89
N ARG A 139 6.47 -0.10 -18.36
CA ARG A 139 5.58 -0.57 -19.45
C ARG A 139 4.72 0.50 -20.14
N PHE A 140 4.26 0.13 -21.34
CA PHE A 140 3.28 0.81 -22.19
C PHE A 140 1.83 0.43 -21.84
N LEU A 141 0.91 1.38 -21.95
CA LEU A 141 -0.54 1.15 -21.97
C LEU A 141 -0.99 1.18 -23.44
N PHE A 142 -1.36 0.04 -24.03
CA PHE A 142 -1.97 0.01 -25.37
C PHE A 142 -3.51 -0.05 -25.25
N GLU A 143 -4.19 0.53 -26.24
CA GLU A 143 -5.64 0.68 -26.30
C GLU A 143 -6.40 -0.65 -26.11
N ASN A 144 -7.46 -0.57 -25.30
CA ASN A 144 -8.61 -1.50 -25.19
C ASN A 144 -8.52 -2.71 -24.25
N GLU A 145 -7.45 -2.90 -23.48
CA GLU A 145 -7.42 -3.97 -22.47
C GLU A 145 -6.89 -3.49 -21.13
N PHE A 146 -7.49 -4.02 -20.06
CA PHE A 146 -6.99 -3.95 -18.69
C PHE A 146 -5.52 -4.35 -18.70
N SER A 147 -4.61 -3.38 -18.66
CA SER A 147 -3.19 -3.70 -18.54
C SER A 147 -2.90 -3.97 -17.06
N SER A 148 -2.96 -5.24 -16.68
CA SER A 148 -2.15 -5.74 -15.56
C SER A 148 -0.68 -5.48 -15.91
N LEU A 149 0.02 -4.70 -15.07
CA LEU A 149 1.44 -4.39 -15.28
C LEU A 149 2.28 -5.37 -14.48
N TYR A 150 2.44 -6.58 -15.01
CA TYR A 150 3.40 -7.53 -14.46
C TYR A 150 4.83 -6.99 -14.61
N PRO A 151 5.57 -6.77 -13.51
CA PRO A 151 7.02 -6.78 -13.61
C PRO A 151 7.55 -8.17 -13.98
N PRO A 152 8.77 -8.25 -14.53
CA PRO A 152 9.60 -9.43 -14.32
C PRO A 152 9.92 -9.51 -12.82
N ILE A 153 9.32 -10.47 -12.13
CA ILE A 153 9.46 -10.66 -10.69
C ILE A 153 10.85 -11.27 -10.41
N SER A 154 11.59 -10.70 -9.44
CA SER A 154 12.55 -11.50 -8.68
C SER A 154 11.74 -12.19 -7.57
N ASP A 155 11.65 -13.52 -7.69
CA ASP A 155 11.42 -14.47 -6.60
C ASP A 155 9.97 -14.78 -6.13
N GLY A 156 8.98 -14.77 -7.04
CA GLY A 156 7.68 -15.43 -6.80
C GLY A 156 6.64 -15.11 -7.87
N GLU A 157 5.76 -16.05 -8.23
CA GLU A 157 4.61 -15.73 -9.10
C GLU A 157 3.62 -14.85 -8.32
N CYS A 158 3.21 -13.71 -8.89
CA CYS A 158 1.97 -13.06 -8.46
C CYS A 158 0.82 -14.04 -8.76
N PRO A 159 0.02 -14.45 -7.77
CA PRO A 159 -1.13 -15.32 -8.00
C PRO A 159 -2.21 -14.67 -8.88
#